data_AF-A0A0C9YHM4-F1
#
_entry.id   AF-A0A0C9YHM4-F1
#
_cell.length_a   1.000
_cell.length_b   1.000
_cell.length_c   1.000
_cell.angle_alpha   90.00
_cell.angle_beta   90.00
_cell.angle_gamma   90.00
#
_symmetry.space_group_name_H-M   'P 1'
#
loop_
_entity.id
_entity.type
_entity.pdbx_description
1 polymer ?
#
loop_
_entity_poly.entity_id
_entity_poly.type
_entity_poly.pdbx_seq_one_letter_code
_entity_poly.pdbx_strand_id
1 'polypeptide(L)'
;VNLAHTPDLSKLITSHGSQVRGELKTKLHPLIEVMFSFHSSQSKSAIKKNRSLAEVLKEGTNFAFKAPLIQKIINTMWFANKHDEGIMFPEHFKPFPYPTLALVLT
;
A
#
# COMPACT_ATOMS: atom_id res chain seq x y z
N VAL A 1 14.29 6.20 23.42
CA VAL A 1 15.52 5.44 23.09
C VAL A 1 16.26 6.23 22.02
N ASN A 2 17.46 6.74 22.32
CA ASN A 2 18.29 7.44 21.33
C ASN A 2 19.07 6.36 20.57
N LEU A 3 18.42 5.72 19.59
CA LEU A 3 19.07 4.78 18.70
C LEU A 3 20.02 5.60 17.81
N ALA A 4 21.32 5.56 18.10
CA ALA A 4 22.31 6.15 17.24
C ALA A 4 22.12 5.62 15.81
N HIS A 5 22.05 6.50 14.81
CA HIS A 5 21.97 6.13 13.39
C HIS A 5 23.27 5.44 12.96
N THR A 6 23.43 4.19 13.34
CA THR A 6 24.53 3.36 12.84
C THR A 6 24.24 2.98 11.39
N PRO A 7 25.27 2.81 10.54
CA PRO A 7 25.10 2.38 9.16
C PRO A 7 24.28 1.08 9.02
N ASP A 8 24.39 0.18 10.00
CA ASP A 8 23.67 -1.10 10.00
C ASP A 8 22.18 -0.93 10.31
N LEU A 9 21.82 -0.02 11.22
CA LEU A 9 20.43 0.34 11.47
C LEU A 9 19.81 1.01 10.25
N SER A 10 20.54 1.91 9.58
CA SER A 10 20.09 2.55 8.34
C SER A 10 19.87 1.53 7.22
N LYS A 11 20.77 0.54 7.08
CA LYS A 11 20.59 -0.57 6.13
C LYS A 11 19.36 -1.41 6.46
N LEU A 12 19.15 -1.75 7.73
CA LEU A 12 18.00 -2.53 8.18
C LEU A 12 16.67 -1.79 7.93
N ILE A 13 16.61 -0.50 8.24
CA ILE A 13 15.42 0.33 7.99
C ILE A 13 15.16 0.43 6.48
N THR A 14 16.20 0.63 5.67
CA THR A 14 16.08 0.79 4.21
C THR A 14 15.65 -0.52 3.53
N SER A 15 16.19 -1.66 3.97
CA SER A 15 15.82 -2.97 3.42
C SER A 15 14.36 -3.29 3.73
N HIS A 16 13.91 -3.03 4.97
CA HIS A 16 12.52 -3.23 5.37
C HIS A 16 11.57 -2.33 4.59
N GLY A 17 11.94 -1.07 4.33
CA GLY A 17 11.13 -0.16 3.53
C GLY A 17 10.82 -0.69 2.12
N SER A 18 11.79 -1.32 1.46
CA SER A 18 11.60 -1.93 0.14
C SER A 18 10.74 -3.19 0.20
N GLN A 19 10.91 -4.01 1.24
CA GLN A 19 10.08 -5.21 1.48
C GLN A 19 8.62 -4.82 1.70
N VAL A 20 8.34 -3.89 2.61
CA VAL A 20 6.96 -3.44 2.91
C VAL A 20 6.31 -2.85 1.65
N ARG A 21 7.02 -2.03 0.87
CA ARG A 21 6.50 -1.51 -0.41
C ARG A 21 6.22 -2.62 -1.42
N GLY A 22 7.08 -3.64 -1.50
CA GLY A 22 6.92 -4.78 -2.41
C GLY A 22 5.71 -5.65 -2.05
N GLU A 23 5.55 -5.96 -0.76
CA GLU A 23 4.41 -6.70 -0.25
C GLU A 23 3.10 -5.92 -0.43
N LEU A 24 3.09 -4.63 -0.09
CA LEU A 24 1.95 -3.75 -0.29
C LEU A 24 1.51 -3.76 -1.75
N LYS A 25 2.43 -3.58 -2.71
CA LYS A 25 2.12 -3.64 -4.15
C LYS A 25 1.51 -4.98 -4.55
N THR A 26 2.07 -6.08 -4.05
CA THR A 26 1.58 -7.45 -4.33
C THR A 26 0.16 -7.66 -3.84
N LYS A 27 -0.16 -7.23 -2.61
CA LYS A 27 -1.51 -7.33 -2.03
C LYS A 27 -2.50 -6.35 -2.68
N LEU A 28 -2.03 -5.17 -3.07
CA LEU A 28 -2.84 -4.10 -3.65
C LEU A 28 -3.29 -4.39 -5.08
N HIS A 29 -2.39 -4.96 -5.91
CA HIS A 29 -2.63 -5.17 -7.33
C HIS A 29 -3.96 -5.89 -7.64
N PRO A 30 -4.28 -7.07 -7.06
CA PRO A 30 -5.55 -7.74 -7.34
C PRO A 30 -6.78 -6.96 -6.85
N LEU A 31 -6.65 -6.18 -5.77
CA LEU A 31 -7.75 -5.35 -5.26
C LEU A 31 -8.08 -4.21 -6.22
N ILE A 32 -7.05 -3.52 -6.72
CA ILE A 32 -7.21 -2.43 -7.69
C ILE A 32 -7.76 -2.97 -9.02
N GLU A 33 -7.29 -4.15 -9.44
CA GLU A 33 -7.77 -4.79 -10.68
C GLU A 33 -9.28 -4.99 -10.65
N VAL A 34 -9.80 -5.59 -9.58
CA VAL A 34 -11.24 -5.82 -9.41
C VAL A 34 -12.01 -4.50 -9.22
N MET A 35 -11.53 -3.59 -8.37
CA MET A 35 -12.31 -2.40 -7.96
C MET A 35 -12.36 -1.29 -9.01
N PHE A 36 -11.40 -1.27 -9.95
CA PHE A 36 -11.35 -0.28 -11.02
C PHE A 36 -11.42 -0.90 -12.42
N SER A 37 -11.53 -2.23 -12.51
CA SER A 37 -11.59 -2.95 -13.79
C SER A 37 -10.32 -2.79 -14.64
N PHE A 38 -9.15 -2.66 -14.00
CA PHE A 38 -7.88 -2.88 -14.72
C PHE A 38 -7.84 -4.32 -15.24
N HIS A 39 -7.04 -4.55 -16.26
CA HIS A 39 -6.84 -5.89 -16.80
C HIS A 39 -5.34 -6.20 -16.89
N SER A 40 -4.94 -7.33 -16.30
CA SER A 40 -3.61 -7.91 -16.44
C SER A 40 -3.41 -8.51 -17.85
N SER A 41 -3.13 -7.63 -18.82
CA SER A 41 -2.90 -8.02 -20.23
C SER A 41 -1.77 -7.20 -20.84
N GLN A 42 -0.96 -7.86 -21.67
CA GLN A 42 0.12 -7.22 -22.44
C GLN A 42 -0.35 -6.68 -23.80
N SER A 43 -1.65 -6.80 -24.13
CA SER A 43 -2.18 -6.31 -25.40
C SER A 43 -2.15 -4.79 -25.46
N LYS A 44 -1.83 -4.23 -26.64
CA LYS A 44 -1.79 -2.77 -26.86
C LYS A 44 -3.10 -2.08 -26.49
N SER A 45 -4.24 -2.73 -26.76
CA SER A 45 -5.57 -2.22 -26.43
C SER A 45 -5.82 -2.19 -24.92
N ALA A 46 -5.46 -3.24 -24.18
CA ALA A 46 -5.58 -3.26 -22.73
C ALA A 46 -4.66 -2.23 -22.07
N ILE A 47 -3.40 -2.10 -22.54
CA ILE A 47 -2.47 -1.07 -22.05
C ILE A 47 -3.04 0.33 -22.24
N LYS A 48 -3.63 0.62 -23.42
CA LYS A 48 -4.26 1.93 -23.69
C LYS A 48 -5.45 2.20 -22.75
N LYS A 49 -6.32 1.21 -22.54
CA LYS A 49 -7.47 1.32 -21.61
C LYS A 49 -7.01 1.54 -20.17
N ASN A 50 -6.08 0.73 -19.68
CA ASN A 50 -5.52 0.85 -18.33
C ASN A 50 -4.86 2.23 -18.12
N ARG A 51 -4.11 2.75 -19.10
CA ARG A 51 -3.54 4.10 -19.02
C ARG A 51 -4.61 5.18 -18.92
N SER A 52 -5.64 5.11 -19.77
CA SER A 52 -6.76 6.07 -19.72
C SER A 52 -7.46 6.04 -18.37
N LEU A 53 -7.70 4.85 -17.82
CA LEU A 53 -8.30 4.68 -16.50
C LEU A 53 -7.41 5.26 -15.40
N ALA A 54 -6.10 5.02 -15.46
CA ALA A 54 -5.16 5.58 -14.51
C ALA A 54 -5.14 7.12 -14.51
N GLU A 55 -5.23 7.77 -15.67
CA GLU A 55 -5.32 9.24 -15.73
C GLU A 55 -6.61 9.77 -15.11
N VAL A 56 -7.76 9.13 -15.38
CA VAL A 56 -9.05 9.49 -14.75
C VAL A 56 -9.00 9.34 -13.22
N LEU A 57 -8.26 8.34 -12.72
CA LEU A 57 -8.08 8.14 -11.28
C LEU A 57 -7.12 9.14 -10.62
N LYS A 58 -6.19 9.70 -11.39
CA LYS A 58 -5.28 10.78 -10.94
C LYS A 58 -5.98 12.15 -10.94
N GLU A 59 -6.98 12.34 -11.79
CA GLU A 59 -7.75 13.58 -11.82
C GLU A 59 -8.58 13.74 -10.53
N GLY A 60 -8.25 14.78 -9.75
CA GLY A 60 -8.91 15.10 -8.49
C GLY A 60 -8.63 14.10 -7.36
N THR A 61 -9.61 13.93 -6.47
CA THR A 61 -9.56 13.05 -5.29
C THR A 61 -10.29 11.72 -5.53
N ASN A 62 -10.54 11.35 -6.80
CA ASN A 62 -11.29 10.15 -7.21
C ASN A 62 -10.71 8.85 -6.63
N PHE A 63 -9.38 8.77 -6.47
CA PHE A 63 -8.72 7.66 -5.79
C PHE A 63 -8.85 7.74 -4.26
N ALA A 64 -8.61 8.91 -3.67
CA ALA A 64 -8.62 9.13 -2.22
C ALA A 64 -10.02 9.05 -1.59
N PHE A 65 -11.08 9.33 -2.34
CA PHE A 65 -12.46 9.24 -1.85
C PHE A 65 -12.97 7.80 -1.70
N LYS A 66 -12.23 6.80 -2.18
CA LYS A 66 -12.54 5.40 -1.90
C LYS A 66 -12.00 4.99 -0.53
N ALA A 67 -12.49 5.63 0.53
CA ALA A 67 -12.20 5.24 1.92
C ALA A 67 -12.35 3.71 2.17
N PRO A 68 -13.33 3.00 1.56
CA PRO A 68 -13.42 1.55 1.67
C PRO A 68 -12.21 0.79 1.10
N LEU A 69 -11.58 1.30 0.04
CA LEU A 69 -10.37 0.70 -0.55
C LEU A 69 -9.18 0.88 0.39
N ILE A 70 -8.98 2.09 0.91
CA ILE A 70 -7.88 2.38 1.85
C ILE A 70 -7.99 1.48 3.08
N GLN A 71 -9.19 1.38 3.67
CA GLN A 71 -9.42 0.47 4.80
C GLN A 71 -9.16 -0.99 4.43
N LYS A 72 -9.59 -1.45 3.24
CA LYS A 72 -9.36 -2.83 2.80
C LYS A 72 -7.88 -3.13 2.59
N ILE A 73 -7.11 -2.18 2.06
CA ILE A 73 -5.66 -2.29 1.94
C ILE A 73 -5.02 -2.41 3.31
N ILE A 74 -5.39 -1.51 4.24
CA ILE A 74 -4.87 -1.51 5.60
C ILE A 74 -5.14 -2.85 6.28
N ASN A 75 -6.39 -3.34 6.19
CA ASN A 75 -6.77 -4.61 6.79
C ASN A 75 -6.02 -5.80 6.17
N THR A 76 -5.84 -5.80 4.85
CA THR A 76 -5.14 -6.89 4.14
C THR A 76 -3.64 -6.90 4.42
N MET A 77 -3.05 -5.72 4.62
CA MET A 77 -1.62 -5.57 4.82
C MET A 77 -1.21 -5.82 6.27
N TRP A 78 -1.92 -5.25 7.25
CA TRP A 78 -1.49 -5.22 8.65
C TRP A 78 -2.42 -5.93 9.65
N PHE A 79 -3.60 -6.41 9.24
CA PHE A 79 -4.60 -6.97 10.16
C PHE A 79 -5.32 -8.23 9.66
N ALA A 80 -4.77 -8.93 8.66
CA ALA A 80 -5.41 -10.10 8.07
C ALA A 80 -5.19 -11.36 8.90
N ASN A 81 -3.99 -11.51 9.48
CA ASN A 81 -3.58 -12.70 10.22
C ASN A 81 -3.08 -12.36 11.63
N LYS A 82 -3.15 -13.36 12.52
CA LYS A 82 -2.73 -13.21 13.93
C LYS A 82 -1.28 -12.73 14.13
N HIS A 83 -0.41 -12.95 13.14
CA HIS A 83 1.00 -12.59 13.17
C HIS A 83 1.31 -11.29 12.42
N ASP A 84 0.31 -10.65 11.80
CA ASP A 84 0.52 -9.36 11.14
C ASP A 84 0.81 -8.28 12.18
N GLU A 85 1.59 -7.26 11.78
CA GLU A 85 2.16 -6.29 12.70
C GLU A 85 1.09 -5.47 13.43
N GLY A 86 -0.02 -5.16 12.76
CA GLY A 86 -1.14 -4.45 13.38
C GLY A 86 -1.83 -5.23 14.49
N ILE A 87 -1.74 -6.57 14.47
CA ILE A 87 -2.29 -7.45 15.51
C ILE A 87 -1.26 -7.74 16.60
N MET A 88 0.00 -7.98 16.22
CA MET A 88 1.08 -8.28 17.17
C MET A 88 1.53 -7.06 17.98
N PHE A 89 1.44 -5.86 17.40
CA PHE A 89 1.95 -4.62 17.97
C PHE A 89 0.86 -3.51 18.00
N PRO A 90 -0.32 -3.76 18.60
CA PRO A 90 -1.48 -2.88 18.49
C PRO A 90 -1.25 -1.46 19.02
N GLU A 91 -0.31 -1.28 19.95
CA GLU A 91 0.12 0.02 20.50
C GLU A 91 0.77 0.93 19.44
N HIS A 92 1.39 0.37 18.40
CA HIS A 92 1.99 1.13 17.31
C HIS A 92 0.96 1.54 16.25
N PHE A 93 -0.26 0.98 16.30
CA PHE A 93 -1.32 1.20 15.32
C PHE A 93 -2.54 1.94 15.91
N LYS A 94 -2.46 2.44 17.15
CA LYS A 94 -3.53 3.15 17.84
C LYS A 94 -3.00 4.48 18.44
N PRO A 95 -3.34 5.65 17.85
CA PRO A 95 -4.07 5.83 16.58
C PRO A 95 -3.26 5.34 15.38
N PHE A 96 -3.93 5.10 14.24
CA PHE A 96 -3.25 4.55 13.06
C PHE A 96 -2.13 5.50 12.57
N PRO A 97 -0.90 5.00 12.37
CA PRO A 97 0.26 5.85 12.09
C PRO A 97 0.15 6.55 10.74
N TYR A 98 0.33 7.88 10.74
CA TYR A 98 0.36 8.69 9.52
C TYR A 98 1.41 8.23 8.50
N PRO A 99 2.62 7.79 8.88
CA PRO A 99 3.59 7.25 7.91
C PRO A 99 3.05 6.02 7.16
N THR A 100 2.31 5.13 7.83
CA THR A 100 1.71 3.95 7.21
C THR A 100 0.56 4.34 6.27
N LEU A 101 -0.24 5.34 6.66
CA LEU A 101 -1.27 5.90 5.76
C LEU A 101 -0.64 6.55 4.52
N ALA A 102 0.43 7.34 4.70
CA ALA A 102 1.16 7.94 3.59
C ALA A 102 1.76 6.87 2.66
N LEU A 103 2.26 5.76 3.22
CA LEU A 103 2.78 4.63 2.44
C LEU A 103 1.70 3.98 1.55
N VAL A 104 0.47 3.89 2.02
CA VAL A 104 -0.66 3.37 1.23
C VAL A 104 -1.03 4.33 0.09
N LEU A 105 -0.80 5.63 0.28
CA LEU A 105 -1.18 6.69 -0.66
C LEU A 105 -0.06 7.09 -1.64
N THR A 106 1.18 6.60 -1.48
CA THR A 106 2.38 7.04 -2.23
C THR A 106 3.24 5.90 -2.80
#